data_AF-A0ABD5M1L2-F1
#
_entry.id   AF-A0ABD5M1L2-F1
#
_cell.length_a   1.000
_cell.length_b   1.000
_cell.length_c   1.000
_cell.angle_alpha   90.00
_cell.angle_beta   90.00
_cell.angle_gamma   90.00
#
_symmetry.space_group_name_H-M   'P 1'
#
loop_
_entity.id
_entity.type
_entity.pdbx_description
1 polymer ?
#
loop_
_entity_poly.entity_id
_entity_poly.type
_entity_poly.pdbx_seq_one_letter_code
_entity_poly.pdbx_strand_id
1 'polypeptide(L)'
;MALDRVVATLTASKVRTALVGLIVVAAAVGGAFALGVFGVPSVAAVNNSFGEVTDEKTVVETDLVVSNPNPFGVGLDGVSVDYAVSMNDVEMARGGREGVSVAAGNSSIAFQTDLENEAIPPWWTSHVRNDERTTVAIDARVSSERLGRGTNLTRTREIETDLIGAFTSEETRPVNADAPLVDDPVLYVNETRGRWGTVTDAETPIAMEFDVYNPNLEPYVVTEIGYDVTMNGVEMGSGSTAEEYVIPSYGSETVELTAALRNERLDDWWVTHLDESVNGHQVSDLRIEFYAVVELPGGERVTVPLDALTYEETVQTDIFDEGLHRGSGDESASGSGGSDDETTDDGASDENTTDDGTSGGDSTDENTTDDGSNDGNTTDGNTTDDDDDDGGLLPLSVD
;
A
#
# COMPACT_ATOMS: atom_id res chain seq x y z
N MET A 1 -17.19 -74.44 -49.25
CA MET A 1 -16.97 -74.32 -47.79
C MET A 1 -15.50 -73.97 -47.54
N ALA A 2 -15.06 -72.76 -47.92
CA ALA A 2 -13.63 -72.42 -47.96
C ALA A 2 -13.30 -70.92 -47.77
N LEU A 3 -14.28 -70.02 -47.60
CA LEU A 3 -14.02 -68.59 -47.36
C LEU A 3 -14.01 -68.24 -45.85
N ASP A 4 -14.89 -68.88 -45.05
CA ASP A 4 -15.10 -68.54 -43.64
C ASP A 4 -13.82 -68.64 -42.80
N ARG A 5 -12.97 -69.63 -43.08
CA ARG A 5 -11.68 -69.83 -42.37
C ARG A 5 -10.62 -68.78 -42.69
N VAL A 6 -10.73 -68.08 -43.82
CA VAL A 6 -9.78 -67.00 -44.19
C VAL A 6 -10.20 -65.68 -43.57
N VAL A 7 -11.51 -65.40 -43.51
CA VAL A 7 -12.04 -64.23 -42.80
C VAL A 7 -11.73 -64.34 -41.30
N ALA A 8 -11.96 -65.51 -40.70
CA ALA A 8 -11.70 -65.75 -39.28
C ALA A 8 -10.22 -65.57 -38.86
N THR A 9 -9.26 -65.95 -39.72
CA THR A 9 -7.83 -65.74 -39.43
C THR A 9 -7.39 -64.29 -39.67
N LEU A 10 -7.94 -63.60 -40.67
CA LEU A 10 -7.70 -62.17 -40.88
C LEU A 10 -8.27 -61.30 -39.76
N THR A 11 -9.48 -61.60 -39.26
CA THR A 11 -10.05 -60.90 -38.10
C THR A 11 -9.27 -61.21 -36.83
N ALA A 12 -8.92 -62.48 -36.57
CA ALA A 12 -8.08 -62.84 -35.43
C ALA A 12 -6.69 -62.18 -35.47
N SER A 13 -6.10 -62.01 -36.67
CA SER A 13 -4.85 -61.27 -36.86
C SER A 13 -5.03 -59.79 -36.53
N LYS A 14 -6.02 -59.11 -37.13
CA LYS A 14 -6.28 -57.68 -36.88
C LYS A 14 -6.61 -57.39 -35.42
N VAL A 15 -7.42 -58.24 -34.77
CA VAL A 15 -7.73 -58.12 -33.33
C VAL A 15 -6.48 -58.33 -32.48
N ARG A 16 -5.61 -59.30 -32.81
CA ARG A 16 -4.33 -59.47 -32.10
C ARG A 16 -3.39 -58.28 -32.30
N THR A 17 -3.27 -57.73 -33.51
CA THR A 17 -2.44 -56.54 -33.76
C THR A 17 -2.99 -55.32 -33.01
N ALA A 18 -4.31 -55.11 -33.00
CA ALA A 18 -4.93 -54.02 -32.24
C ALA A 18 -4.74 -54.19 -30.73
N LEU A 19 -4.88 -55.41 -30.20
CA LEU A 19 -4.73 -55.71 -28.77
C LEU A 19 -3.26 -55.66 -28.32
N VAL A 20 -2.31 -56.08 -29.16
CA VAL A 20 -0.87 -55.86 -28.92
C VAL A 20 -0.53 -54.38 -28.99
N GLY A 21 -1.07 -53.62 -29.95
CA GLY A 21 -0.91 -52.17 -30.02
C GLY A 21 -1.44 -51.48 -28.75
N LEU A 22 -2.63 -51.86 -28.28
CA LEU A 22 -3.22 -51.36 -27.05
C LEU A 22 -2.39 -51.74 -25.81
N ILE A 23 -1.82 -52.95 -25.74
CA ILE A 23 -0.90 -53.35 -24.67
C ILE A 23 0.41 -52.55 -24.73
N VAL A 24 0.97 -52.29 -25.91
CA VAL A 24 2.18 -51.46 -26.07
C VAL A 24 1.91 -50.01 -25.67
N VAL A 25 0.76 -49.44 -26.05
CA VAL A 25 0.33 -48.10 -25.59
C VAL A 25 0.10 -48.09 -24.08
N ALA A 26 -0.58 -49.08 -23.51
CA ALA A 26 -0.81 -49.17 -22.07
C ALA A 26 0.50 -49.37 -21.28
N ALA A 27 1.47 -50.12 -21.81
CA ALA A 27 2.79 -50.29 -21.23
C ALA A 27 3.67 -49.04 -21.38
N ALA A 28 3.53 -48.27 -22.47
CA ALA A 28 4.21 -46.99 -22.64
C ALA A 28 3.63 -45.91 -21.72
N VAL A 29 2.30 -45.82 -21.59
CA VAL A 29 1.61 -44.89 -20.66
C VAL A 29 1.87 -45.28 -19.20
N GLY A 30 1.77 -46.56 -18.87
CA GLY A 30 2.12 -47.08 -17.53
C GLY A 30 3.61 -46.93 -17.21
N GLY A 31 4.49 -47.07 -18.20
CA GLY A 31 5.92 -46.80 -18.09
C GLY A 31 6.22 -45.33 -17.85
N ALA A 32 5.61 -44.42 -18.62
CA ALA A 32 5.73 -42.97 -18.41
C ALA A 32 5.22 -42.53 -17.02
N PHE A 33 4.13 -43.15 -16.54
CA PHE A 33 3.62 -42.95 -15.18
C PHE A 33 4.61 -43.45 -14.12
N ALA A 34 5.17 -44.65 -14.29
CA ALA A 34 6.17 -45.22 -13.38
C ALA A 34 7.53 -44.48 -13.41
N LEU A 35 7.86 -43.80 -14.51
CA LEU A 35 9.06 -42.98 -14.67
C LEU A 35 8.89 -41.52 -14.23
N GLY A 36 7.70 -41.13 -13.77
CA GLY A 36 7.43 -39.77 -13.28
C GLY A 36 7.36 -38.70 -14.37
N VAL A 37 7.15 -39.08 -15.63
CA VAL A 37 7.08 -38.14 -16.78
C VAL A 37 5.83 -37.25 -16.72
N PHE A 38 4.80 -37.66 -15.98
CA PHE A 38 3.61 -36.84 -15.73
C PHE A 38 3.79 -35.99 -14.48
N GLY A 39 3.93 -34.68 -14.68
CA GLY A 39 4.03 -33.69 -13.62
C GLY A 39 2.69 -33.42 -12.93
N VAL A 40 2.73 -32.80 -11.75
CA VAL A 40 1.54 -32.30 -11.05
C VAL A 40 1.22 -30.90 -11.60
N PRO A 41 -0.05 -30.52 -11.82
CA PRO A 41 -0.40 -29.13 -12.08
C PRO A 41 0.03 -28.23 -10.92
N SER A 42 0.54 -27.05 -11.24
CA SER A 42 1.05 -26.08 -10.25
C SER A 42 0.56 -24.67 -10.53
N VAL A 43 0.42 -23.85 -9.48
CA VAL A 43 0.18 -22.43 -9.64
C VAL A 43 1.41 -21.77 -10.27
N ALA A 44 1.19 -20.93 -11.28
CA ALA A 44 2.22 -20.11 -11.91
C ALA A 44 2.08 -18.63 -11.50
N ALA A 45 0.85 -18.13 -11.48
CA ALA A 45 0.52 -16.80 -10.99
C ALA A 45 -0.80 -16.80 -10.21
N VAL A 46 -0.91 -15.85 -9.29
CA VAL A 46 -2.15 -15.43 -8.63
C VAL A 46 -2.19 -13.92 -8.82
N ASN A 47 -3.31 -13.41 -9.32
CA ASN A 47 -3.63 -11.99 -9.32
C ASN A 47 -4.93 -11.82 -8.54
N ASN A 48 -5.05 -10.72 -7.81
CA ASN A 48 -6.26 -10.36 -7.10
C ASN A 48 -6.62 -8.90 -7.36
N SER A 49 -7.89 -8.59 -7.16
CA SER A 49 -8.38 -7.23 -7.04
C SER A 49 -9.57 -7.19 -6.08
N PHE A 50 -9.91 -6.01 -5.57
CA PHE A 50 -11.18 -5.82 -4.88
C PHE A 50 -12.35 -5.73 -5.88
N GLY A 51 -13.51 -6.25 -5.48
CA GLY A 51 -14.75 -6.25 -6.25
C GLY A 51 -15.84 -5.40 -5.61
N GLU A 52 -17.08 -5.90 -5.60
CA GLU A 52 -18.20 -5.26 -4.91
C GLU A 52 -17.94 -5.18 -3.39
N VAL A 53 -18.27 -4.04 -2.78
CA VAL A 53 -18.08 -3.79 -1.34
C VAL A 53 -19.40 -3.38 -0.71
N THR A 54 -19.64 -3.89 0.49
CA THR A 54 -20.86 -3.73 1.29
C THR A 54 -20.50 -3.63 2.77
N ASP A 55 -21.41 -3.12 3.59
CA ASP A 55 -21.26 -2.93 5.04
C ASP A 55 -20.70 -4.18 5.74
N GLU A 56 -21.21 -5.38 5.42
CA GLU A 56 -20.73 -6.63 6.03
C GLU A 56 -19.57 -7.33 5.29
N LYS A 57 -19.38 -7.07 3.98
CA LYS A 57 -18.50 -7.87 3.11
C LYS A 57 -17.78 -7.08 2.01
N THR A 58 -16.55 -7.49 1.74
CA THR A 58 -15.78 -7.12 0.53
C THR A 58 -15.58 -8.34 -0.36
N VAL A 59 -15.86 -8.24 -1.65
CA VAL A 59 -15.48 -9.29 -2.62
C VAL A 59 -13.99 -9.14 -2.96
N VAL A 60 -13.26 -10.25 -2.92
CA VAL A 60 -11.93 -10.39 -3.55
C VAL A 60 -12.09 -11.21 -4.81
N GLU A 61 -11.76 -10.62 -5.96
CA GLU A 61 -11.70 -11.33 -7.24
C GLU A 61 -10.32 -11.94 -7.42
N THR A 62 -10.24 -13.23 -7.75
CA THR A 62 -8.96 -13.95 -7.89
C THR A 62 -8.85 -14.58 -9.28
N ASP A 63 -7.81 -14.23 -10.02
CA ASP A 63 -7.44 -14.86 -11.30
C ASP A 63 -6.21 -15.77 -11.10
N LEU A 64 -6.47 -17.08 -11.07
CA LEU A 64 -5.45 -18.09 -10.77
C LEU A 64 -4.95 -18.76 -12.05
N VAL A 65 -3.68 -18.54 -12.40
CA VAL A 65 -3.03 -19.22 -13.54
C VAL A 65 -2.40 -20.53 -13.08
N VAL A 66 -3.00 -21.66 -13.46
CA VAL A 66 -2.45 -23.00 -13.22
C VAL A 66 -1.76 -23.52 -14.48
N SER A 67 -0.52 -23.97 -14.33
CA SER A 67 0.25 -24.64 -15.37
C SER A 67 0.19 -26.15 -15.19
N ASN A 68 -0.30 -26.84 -16.22
CA ASN A 68 -0.33 -28.30 -16.30
C ASN A 68 0.76 -28.77 -17.29
N PRO A 69 1.86 -29.37 -16.82
CA PRO A 69 2.95 -29.83 -17.69
C PRO A 69 2.63 -31.09 -18.50
N ASN A 70 1.43 -31.67 -18.34
CA ASN A 70 1.03 -32.88 -19.06
C ASN A 70 0.51 -32.53 -20.48
N PRO A 71 0.79 -33.36 -21.50
CA PRO A 71 0.32 -33.16 -22.88
C PRO A 71 -1.19 -33.47 -23.07
N PHE A 72 -1.95 -33.52 -21.97
CA PHE A 72 -3.39 -33.71 -21.92
C PHE A 72 -3.96 -32.94 -20.72
N GLY A 73 -5.19 -32.47 -20.83
CA GLY A 73 -5.89 -31.84 -19.72
C GLY A 73 -6.23 -32.81 -18.59
N VAL A 74 -6.40 -32.26 -17.39
CA VAL A 74 -6.97 -32.95 -16.22
C VAL A 74 -8.37 -32.40 -15.95
N GLY A 75 -9.31 -33.28 -15.60
CA GLY A 75 -10.75 -33.00 -15.68
C GLY A 75 -11.43 -32.70 -14.35
N LEU A 76 -12.73 -32.37 -14.46
CA LEU A 76 -13.65 -31.85 -13.43
C LEU A 76 -13.90 -32.74 -12.20
N ASP A 77 -13.26 -33.93 -12.11
CA ASP A 77 -13.44 -34.91 -11.03
C ASP A 77 -12.08 -35.28 -10.38
N GLY A 78 -11.16 -34.31 -10.27
CA GLY A 78 -9.82 -34.61 -9.76
C GLY A 78 -8.80 -33.49 -9.77
N VAL A 79 -9.23 -32.22 -9.74
CA VAL A 79 -8.41 -31.07 -9.31
C VAL A 79 -9.27 -30.18 -8.41
N SER A 80 -8.76 -29.87 -7.22
CA SER A 80 -9.27 -28.82 -6.33
C SER A 80 -8.27 -27.67 -6.23
N VAL A 81 -8.81 -26.48 -6.00
CA VAL A 81 -8.08 -25.28 -5.62
C VAL A 81 -8.55 -24.88 -4.22
N ASP A 82 -7.64 -24.73 -3.27
CA ASP A 82 -7.89 -24.02 -2.02
C ASP A 82 -7.20 -22.65 -2.09
N TYR A 83 -7.81 -21.62 -1.49
CA TYR A 83 -7.30 -20.26 -1.52
C TYR A 83 -7.49 -19.55 -0.16
N ALA A 84 -6.49 -18.80 0.29
CA ALA A 84 -6.60 -17.94 1.47
C ALA A 84 -5.80 -16.64 1.30
N VAL A 85 -6.35 -15.55 1.86
CA VAL A 85 -5.66 -14.27 2.09
C VAL A 85 -5.60 -14.03 3.58
N SER A 86 -4.43 -13.68 4.09
CA SER A 86 -4.26 -13.15 5.43
C SER A 86 -3.45 -11.86 5.43
N MET A 87 -3.76 -10.95 6.33
CA MET A 87 -3.05 -9.69 6.54
C MET A 87 -2.54 -9.68 7.98
N ASN A 88 -1.22 -9.71 8.20
CA ASN A 88 -0.59 -9.90 9.51
C ASN A 88 -1.15 -11.11 10.29
N ASP A 89 -1.17 -12.28 9.66
CA ASP A 89 -1.73 -13.56 10.16
C ASP A 89 -3.25 -13.55 10.48
N VAL A 90 -3.95 -12.42 10.35
CA VAL A 90 -5.42 -12.37 10.38
C VAL A 90 -5.96 -12.90 9.05
N GLU A 91 -6.74 -13.98 9.07
CA GLU A 91 -7.38 -14.50 7.86
C GLU A 91 -8.52 -13.58 7.43
N MET A 92 -8.38 -12.98 6.25
CA MET A 92 -9.33 -12.00 5.71
C MET A 92 -10.37 -12.69 4.83
N ALA A 93 -9.91 -13.57 3.93
CA ALA A 93 -10.75 -14.27 2.97
C ALA A 93 -10.26 -15.71 2.79
N ARG A 94 -11.19 -16.67 2.71
CA ARG A 94 -10.87 -18.07 2.38
C ARG A 94 -11.85 -18.63 1.35
N GLY A 95 -11.31 -19.03 0.20
CA GLY A 95 -12.06 -19.54 -0.94
C GLY A 95 -11.60 -20.92 -1.38
N GLY A 96 -12.29 -21.47 -2.37
CA GLY A 96 -11.88 -22.71 -2.99
C GLY A 96 -12.80 -23.13 -4.13
N ARG A 97 -12.27 -23.94 -5.04
CA ARG A 97 -13.00 -24.46 -6.19
C ARG A 97 -12.66 -25.91 -6.43
N GLU A 98 -13.62 -26.79 -6.15
CA GLU A 98 -13.55 -28.19 -6.55
C GLU A 98 -13.84 -28.35 -8.05
N GLY A 99 -13.35 -29.46 -8.62
CA GLY A 99 -13.72 -29.91 -9.95
C GLY A 99 -13.28 -29.00 -11.10
N VAL A 100 -12.07 -28.45 -11.03
CA VAL A 100 -11.55 -27.57 -12.09
C VAL A 100 -10.93 -28.37 -13.24
N SER A 101 -11.32 -28.07 -14.47
CA SER A 101 -10.66 -28.61 -15.67
C SER A 101 -9.49 -27.73 -16.09
N VAL A 102 -8.28 -28.28 -16.04
CA VAL A 102 -7.06 -27.60 -16.51
C VAL A 102 -6.65 -28.20 -17.86
N ALA A 103 -6.44 -27.36 -18.87
CA ALA A 103 -5.96 -27.78 -20.19
C ALA A 103 -4.49 -28.26 -20.13
N ALA A 104 -3.90 -28.64 -21.27
CA ALA A 104 -2.44 -28.81 -21.34
C ALA A 104 -1.77 -27.42 -21.44
N GLY A 105 -0.68 -27.19 -20.70
CA GLY A 105 -0.09 -25.85 -20.56
C GLY A 105 -0.83 -25.00 -19.51
N ASN A 106 -0.86 -23.69 -19.70
CA ASN A 106 -1.48 -22.76 -18.74
C ASN A 106 -3.00 -22.66 -18.92
N SER A 107 -3.73 -22.44 -17.84
CA SER A 107 -5.16 -22.10 -17.83
C SER A 107 -5.42 -21.09 -16.72
N SER A 108 -6.16 -20.01 -17.00
CA SER A 108 -6.67 -19.12 -15.94
C SER A 108 -7.96 -19.67 -15.35
N ILE A 109 -8.15 -19.44 -14.06
CA ILE A 109 -9.30 -19.89 -13.28
C ILE A 109 -9.74 -18.70 -12.43
N ALA A 110 -10.68 -17.91 -12.95
CA ALA A 110 -11.32 -16.86 -12.19
C ALA A 110 -12.28 -17.45 -11.14
N PHE A 111 -12.26 -16.89 -9.93
CA PHE A 111 -13.25 -17.09 -8.88
C PHE A 111 -13.32 -15.86 -7.96
N GLN A 112 -14.42 -15.73 -7.22
CA GLN A 112 -14.62 -14.69 -6.22
C GLN A 112 -14.57 -15.32 -4.82
N THR A 113 -14.11 -14.56 -3.83
CA THR A 113 -14.06 -14.96 -2.43
C THR A 113 -14.55 -13.81 -1.56
N ASP A 114 -15.42 -14.09 -0.61
CA ASP A 114 -15.84 -13.08 0.38
C ASP A 114 -14.74 -12.86 1.42
N LEU A 115 -14.43 -11.59 1.69
CA LEU A 115 -13.82 -11.09 2.92
C LEU A 115 -14.97 -10.64 3.84
N GLU A 116 -15.00 -11.14 5.08
CA GLU A 116 -15.98 -10.72 6.10
C GLU A 116 -15.42 -9.48 6.82
N ASN A 117 -16.14 -8.34 6.81
CA ASN A 117 -15.59 -7.07 7.32
C ASN A 117 -15.29 -7.09 8.84
N GLU A 118 -15.87 -8.04 9.58
CA GLU A 118 -15.51 -8.35 10.97
C GLU A 118 -14.00 -8.65 11.17
N ALA A 119 -13.26 -8.99 10.10
CA ALA A 119 -11.81 -9.18 10.11
C ALA A 119 -11.00 -7.87 10.06
N ILE A 120 -11.61 -6.73 9.70
CA ILE A 120 -10.90 -5.44 9.59
C ILE A 120 -10.44 -4.89 10.95
N PRO A 121 -11.27 -4.80 12.00
CA PRO A 121 -10.81 -4.32 13.32
C PRO A 121 -9.60 -5.09 13.90
N PRO A 122 -9.53 -6.44 13.88
CA PRO A 122 -8.34 -7.15 14.33
C PRO A 122 -7.15 -7.03 13.38
N TRP A 123 -7.35 -6.93 12.06
CA TRP A 123 -6.26 -6.62 11.12
C TRP A 123 -5.66 -5.24 11.39
N TRP A 124 -6.47 -4.18 11.41
CA TRP A 124 -6.04 -2.82 11.74
C TRP A 124 -5.26 -2.76 13.05
N THR A 125 -5.81 -3.41 14.07
CA THR A 125 -5.18 -3.56 15.39
C THR A 125 -3.79 -4.21 15.30
N SER A 126 -3.57 -5.17 14.39
CA SER A 126 -2.26 -5.77 14.15
C SER A 126 -1.32 -4.87 13.32
N HIS A 127 -1.86 -4.14 12.33
CA HIS A 127 -1.12 -3.20 11.48
C HIS A 127 -0.49 -2.08 12.31
N VAL A 128 -1.29 -1.42 13.16
CA VAL A 128 -0.79 -0.36 14.05
C VAL A 128 0.19 -0.91 15.10
N ARG A 129 -0.04 -2.13 15.63
CA ARG A 129 0.90 -2.81 16.56
C ARG A 129 2.23 -3.24 15.90
N ASN A 130 2.30 -3.26 14.56
CA ASN A 130 3.48 -3.60 13.78
C ASN A 130 4.13 -2.33 13.16
N ASP A 131 4.02 -1.18 13.82
CA ASP A 131 4.55 0.12 13.39
C ASP A 131 3.99 0.57 12.02
N GLU A 132 2.67 0.40 11.81
CA GLU A 132 1.95 0.67 10.54
C GLU A 132 2.40 -0.19 9.35
N ARG A 133 2.72 -1.46 9.61
CA ARG A 133 3.20 -2.40 8.58
C ARG A 133 2.27 -3.62 8.49
N THR A 134 1.86 -3.95 7.26
CA THR A 134 1.05 -5.13 6.93
C THR A 134 1.79 -6.04 5.97
N THR A 135 2.03 -7.28 6.41
CA THR A 135 2.35 -8.39 5.50
C THR A 135 1.04 -9.01 4.99
N VAL A 136 0.74 -8.80 3.71
CA VAL A 136 -0.29 -9.56 2.99
C VAL A 136 0.32 -10.89 2.57
N ALA A 137 -0.28 -12.00 2.97
CA ALA A 137 0.07 -13.34 2.52
C ALA A 137 -1.09 -13.97 1.75
N ILE A 138 -0.77 -14.56 0.60
CA ILE A 138 -1.68 -15.17 -0.35
C ILE A 138 -1.26 -16.62 -0.53
N ASP A 139 -2.05 -17.56 0.01
CA ASP A 139 -1.80 -19.00 -0.04
C ASP A 139 -2.75 -19.68 -1.02
N ALA A 140 -2.21 -20.16 -2.14
CA ALA A 140 -2.94 -20.93 -3.15
C ALA A 140 -2.45 -22.38 -3.17
N ARG A 141 -3.37 -23.34 -2.98
CA ARG A 141 -3.08 -24.78 -3.08
C ARG A 141 -3.83 -25.41 -4.24
N VAL A 142 -3.12 -26.10 -5.12
CA VAL A 142 -3.71 -26.94 -6.17
C VAL A 142 -3.47 -28.40 -5.82
N SER A 143 -4.53 -29.18 -5.67
CA SER A 143 -4.45 -30.61 -5.34
C SER A 143 -5.14 -31.46 -6.40
N SER A 144 -4.61 -32.65 -6.69
CA SER A 144 -5.20 -33.59 -7.65
C SER A 144 -5.36 -34.98 -7.04
N GLU A 145 -6.59 -35.33 -6.71
CA GLU A 145 -6.97 -36.64 -6.15
C GLU A 145 -6.50 -37.79 -7.04
N ARG A 146 -6.69 -37.65 -8.36
CA ARG A 146 -6.28 -38.65 -9.37
C ARG A 146 -4.78 -38.95 -9.35
N LEU A 147 -3.96 -37.98 -8.94
CA LEU A 147 -2.50 -38.13 -8.82
C LEU A 147 -2.05 -38.41 -7.39
N GLY A 148 -2.91 -38.23 -6.38
CA GLY A 148 -2.57 -38.29 -4.96
C GLY A 148 -1.52 -37.26 -4.54
N ARG A 149 -1.50 -36.08 -5.20
CA ARG A 149 -0.46 -35.05 -5.07
C ARG A 149 -1.06 -33.65 -5.21
N GLY A 150 -0.39 -32.66 -4.63
CA GLY A 150 -0.69 -31.25 -4.83
C GLY A 150 0.57 -30.39 -4.73
N THR A 151 0.40 -29.09 -4.99
CA THR A 151 1.42 -28.05 -4.84
C THR A 151 0.79 -26.86 -4.11
N ASN A 152 1.58 -26.16 -3.30
CA ASN A 152 1.23 -24.84 -2.76
C ASN A 152 2.10 -23.77 -3.40
N LEU A 153 1.56 -22.57 -3.50
CA LEU A 153 2.29 -21.33 -3.74
C LEU A 153 1.84 -20.34 -2.67
N THR A 154 2.80 -19.83 -1.91
CA THR A 154 2.62 -18.69 -1.02
C THR A 154 3.26 -17.47 -1.70
N ARG A 155 2.54 -16.36 -1.78
CA ARG A 155 3.08 -15.04 -2.14
C ARG A 155 2.90 -14.09 -0.97
N THR A 156 3.88 -13.22 -0.75
CA THR A 156 3.84 -12.21 0.33
C THR A 156 4.18 -10.83 -0.24
N ARG A 157 3.42 -9.82 0.14
CA ARG A 157 3.67 -8.40 -0.11
C ARG A 157 3.68 -7.67 1.23
N GLU A 158 4.53 -6.65 1.35
CA GLU A 158 4.55 -5.75 2.50
C GLU A 158 3.92 -4.41 2.09
N ILE A 159 3.19 -3.80 3.01
CA ILE A 159 2.52 -2.50 2.87
C ILE A 159 2.87 -1.70 4.11
N GLU A 160 3.19 -0.43 3.93
CA GLU A 160 3.55 0.50 4.99
C GLU A 160 2.67 1.74 4.86
N THR A 161 2.19 2.29 5.96
CA THR A 161 1.50 3.60 6.02
C THR A 161 2.18 4.51 7.02
N ASP A 162 1.86 5.81 7.00
CA ASP A 162 2.38 6.79 7.97
C ASP A 162 1.28 7.77 8.39
N LEU A 163 0.21 7.23 8.98
CA LEU A 163 -0.98 7.97 9.44
C LEU A 163 -0.70 8.93 10.59
N ILE A 164 0.45 8.82 11.27
CA ILE A 164 0.77 9.59 12.47
C ILE A 164 2.11 10.35 12.37
N GLY A 165 3.05 9.94 11.51
CA GLY A 165 4.31 10.67 11.32
C GLY A 165 4.08 12.12 10.89
N ALA A 166 3.16 12.35 9.96
CA ALA A 166 2.77 13.69 9.49
C ALA A 166 2.07 14.56 10.56
N PHE A 167 1.63 14.01 11.70
CA PHE A 167 1.18 14.82 12.84
C PHE A 167 2.34 15.56 13.53
N THR A 168 3.57 15.06 13.37
CA THR A 168 4.77 15.65 13.97
C THR A 168 5.22 16.86 13.15
N SER A 169 5.18 18.05 13.76
CA SER A 169 5.49 19.31 13.07
C SER A 169 6.10 20.34 14.01
N GLU A 170 7.24 20.90 13.59
CA GLU A 170 7.93 22.04 14.23
C GLU A 170 7.39 23.40 13.72
N GLU A 171 6.29 23.43 12.96
CA GLU A 171 5.74 24.67 12.42
C GLU A 171 4.92 25.44 13.45
N THR A 172 5.41 26.62 13.81
CA THR A 172 4.75 27.54 14.74
C THR A 172 3.47 28.13 14.16
N ARG A 173 2.32 27.75 14.72
CA ARG A 173 0.97 28.07 14.24
C ARG A 173 0.23 28.98 15.24
N PRO A 174 -0.39 30.08 14.81
CA PRO A 174 -1.15 30.97 15.68
C PRO A 174 -2.53 30.38 16.04
N VAL A 175 -2.96 30.57 17.27
CA VAL A 175 -4.32 30.31 17.73
C VAL A 175 -5.03 31.66 17.88
N ASN A 176 -6.07 31.87 17.07
CA ASN A 176 -6.87 33.10 17.09
C ASN A 176 -8.23 32.79 17.73
N ALA A 177 -8.69 33.64 18.65
CA ALA A 177 -10.00 33.52 19.28
C ALA A 177 -11.12 34.18 18.46
N ASP A 178 -10.79 35.07 17.52
CA ASP A 178 -11.74 35.88 16.71
C ASP A 178 -12.79 36.62 17.59
N ALA A 179 -12.42 36.87 18.85
CA ALA A 179 -13.32 37.32 19.90
C ALA A 179 -13.26 38.85 20.10
N PRO A 180 -14.40 39.56 20.15
CA PRO A 180 -14.39 41.01 20.36
C PRO A 180 -13.71 41.41 21.67
N LEU A 181 -12.77 42.36 21.60
CA LEU A 181 -11.95 42.87 22.72
C LEU A 181 -10.86 41.91 23.24
N VAL A 182 -10.57 40.83 22.51
CA VAL A 182 -9.35 40.03 22.67
C VAL A 182 -8.39 40.41 21.53
N ASP A 183 -7.10 40.54 21.83
CA ASP A 183 -6.07 40.77 20.81
C ASP A 183 -5.48 39.42 20.37
N ASP A 184 -5.57 39.12 19.07
CA ASP A 184 -5.10 37.86 18.49
C ASP A 184 -3.65 37.94 17.95
N PRO A 185 -2.89 36.83 17.97
CA PRO A 185 -3.27 35.51 18.48
C PRO A 185 -3.17 35.41 20.01
N VAL A 186 -4.13 34.71 20.63
CA VAL A 186 -4.14 34.46 22.08
C VAL A 186 -3.00 33.55 22.52
N LEU A 187 -2.65 32.57 21.69
CA LEU A 187 -1.61 31.55 21.93
C LEU A 187 -0.90 31.23 20.60
N TYR A 188 0.29 30.63 20.68
CA TYR A 188 0.93 29.93 19.58
C TYR A 188 1.09 28.46 19.96
N VAL A 189 1.00 27.54 18.98
CA VAL A 189 1.52 26.17 19.13
C VAL A 189 2.80 26.09 18.33
N ASN A 190 3.92 25.84 19.01
CA ASN A 190 5.25 25.87 18.40
C ASN A 190 5.62 24.52 17.78
N GLU A 191 5.20 23.42 18.42
CA GLU A 191 5.49 22.05 18.02
C GLU A 191 4.26 21.17 18.30
N THR A 192 3.98 20.21 17.42
CA THR A 192 3.06 19.08 17.68
C THR A 192 3.81 17.77 17.54
N ARG A 193 3.56 16.82 18.44
CA ARG A 193 4.09 15.44 18.40
C ARG A 193 2.95 14.45 18.51
N GLY A 194 2.98 13.39 17.68
CA GLY A 194 1.95 12.35 17.64
C GLY A 194 2.56 10.96 17.72
N ARG A 195 1.86 10.02 18.37
CA ARG A 195 2.26 8.61 18.46
C ARG A 195 1.08 7.70 18.78
N TRP A 196 1.10 6.48 18.25
CA TRP A 196 0.15 5.44 18.65
C TRP A 196 0.32 5.08 20.14
N GLY A 197 -0.81 4.92 20.83
CA GLY A 197 -0.89 4.48 22.21
C GLY A 197 -0.93 2.95 22.33
N THR A 198 -1.39 2.45 23.49
CA THR A 198 -1.59 1.01 23.68
C THR A 198 -2.87 0.56 22.98
N VAL A 199 -2.76 0.12 21.73
CA VAL A 199 -3.87 -0.37 20.91
C VAL A 199 -4.57 -1.55 21.57
N THR A 200 -5.88 -1.43 21.76
CA THR A 200 -6.76 -2.50 22.27
C THR A 200 -7.64 -3.04 21.15
N ASP A 201 -8.46 -4.04 21.45
CA ASP A 201 -9.36 -4.62 20.44
C ASP A 201 -10.60 -3.72 20.21
N ALA A 202 -10.90 -2.80 21.15
CA ALA A 202 -12.04 -1.88 21.08
C ALA A 202 -11.66 -0.44 20.66
N GLU A 203 -10.45 0.00 20.97
CA GLU A 203 -9.96 1.36 20.69
C GLU A 203 -8.48 1.35 20.28
N THR A 204 -8.15 2.18 19.29
CA THR A 204 -6.77 2.54 18.88
C THR A 204 -6.48 3.97 19.34
N PRO A 205 -5.74 4.17 20.45
CA PRO A 205 -5.46 5.51 20.97
C PRO A 205 -4.34 6.21 20.19
N ILE A 206 -4.43 7.53 20.04
CA ILE A 206 -3.40 8.41 19.52
C ILE A 206 -3.02 9.38 20.65
N ALA A 207 -1.81 9.26 21.19
CA ALA A 207 -1.29 10.19 22.18
C ALA A 207 -0.61 11.37 21.47
N MET A 208 -1.02 12.58 21.82
CA MET A 208 -0.63 13.83 21.16
C MET A 208 -0.13 14.83 22.20
N GLU A 209 0.91 15.57 21.83
CA GLU A 209 1.52 16.61 22.66
C GLU A 209 1.59 17.91 21.84
N PHE A 210 1.20 19.02 22.45
CA PHE A 210 1.19 20.35 21.85
C PHE A 210 2.05 21.28 22.72
N ASP A 211 3.16 21.79 22.20
CA ASP A 211 3.98 22.75 22.93
C ASP A 211 3.46 24.18 22.70
N VAL A 212 2.63 24.64 23.63
CA VAL A 212 1.90 25.90 23.55
C VAL A 212 2.71 27.03 24.15
N TYR A 213 2.78 28.19 23.50
CA TYR A 213 3.39 29.43 23.99
C TYR A 213 2.35 30.54 24.16
N ASN A 214 2.41 31.26 25.28
CA ASN A 214 1.55 32.41 25.55
C ASN A 214 2.33 33.74 25.32
N PRO A 215 1.98 34.52 24.28
CA PRO A 215 2.63 35.79 23.97
C PRO A 215 2.17 36.98 24.85
N ASN A 216 1.27 36.76 25.82
CA ASN A 216 0.61 37.82 26.59
C ASN A 216 1.16 38.00 28.03
N LEU A 217 0.83 39.15 28.63
CA LEU A 217 1.23 39.56 29.99
C LEU A 217 0.51 38.78 31.11
N GLU A 218 -0.65 38.24 30.79
CA GLU A 218 -1.49 37.47 31.70
C GLU A 218 -1.42 35.97 31.35
N PRO A 219 -1.42 35.07 32.36
CA PRO A 219 -1.53 33.64 32.10
C PRO A 219 -2.95 33.29 31.64
N TYR A 220 -3.07 32.31 30.75
CA TYR A 220 -4.35 31.71 30.35
C TYR A 220 -4.53 30.34 31.01
N VAL A 221 -5.79 29.93 31.21
CA VAL A 221 -6.11 28.56 31.60
C VAL A 221 -6.86 27.88 30.46
N VAL A 222 -6.28 26.84 29.88
CA VAL A 222 -6.98 25.95 28.94
C VAL A 222 -7.73 24.93 29.79
N THR A 223 -9.05 25.10 29.90
CA THR A 223 -9.89 24.31 30.82
C THR A 223 -10.39 23.00 30.23
N GLU A 224 -10.32 22.88 28.90
CA GLU A 224 -10.71 21.70 28.12
C GLU A 224 -10.07 21.84 26.72
N ILE A 225 -9.52 20.76 26.16
CA ILE A 225 -9.29 20.63 24.70
C ILE A 225 -10.14 19.47 24.20
N GLY A 226 -11.06 19.77 23.29
CA GLY A 226 -11.87 18.79 22.60
C GLY A 226 -11.31 18.40 21.24
N TYR A 227 -11.70 17.22 20.78
CA TYR A 227 -11.34 16.68 19.47
C TYR A 227 -12.50 15.91 18.85
N ASP A 228 -12.53 15.89 17.52
CA ASP A 228 -13.38 15.05 16.69
C ASP A 228 -12.51 14.41 15.59
N VAL A 229 -12.57 13.08 15.44
CA VAL A 229 -11.80 12.31 14.45
C VAL A 229 -12.72 11.68 13.42
N THR A 230 -12.39 11.90 12.14
CA THR A 230 -13.04 11.20 11.02
C THR A 230 -12.02 10.54 10.11
N MET A 231 -12.45 9.47 9.44
CA MET A 231 -11.71 8.86 8.33
C MET A 231 -12.65 8.72 7.15
N ASN A 232 -12.36 9.36 6.01
CA ASN A 232 -13.28 9.50 4.87
C ASN A 232 -14.69 10.00 5.27
N GLY A 233 -14.78 10.83 6.32
CA GLY A 233 -16.06 11.34 6.86
C GLY A 233 -16.83 10.38 7.79
N VAL A 234 -16.35 9.16 8.02
CA VAL A 234 -16.87 8.26 9.08
C VAL A 234 -16.42 8.79 10.44
N GLU A 235 -17.34 9.03 11.38
CA GLU A 235 -16.97 9.39 12.77
C GLU A 235 -16.28 8.19 13.44
N MET A 236 -14.97 8.33 13.66
CA MET A 236 -14.14 7.33 14.33
C MET A 236 -14.08 7.55 15.84
N GLY A 237 -14.10 8.80 16.29
CA GLY A 237 -13.96 9.13 17.70
C GLY A 237 -14.20 10.60 17.99
N SER A 238 -14.56 10.92 19.23
CA SER A 238 -14.89 12.27 19.69
C SER A 238 -14.77 12.32 21.22
N GLY A 239 -14.23 13.41 21.77
CA GLY A 239 -13.96 13.53 23.21
C GLY A 239 -13.21 14.81 23.60
N SER A 240 -12.75 14.90 24.86
CA SER A 240 -11.99 16.06 25.36
C SER A 240 -11.10 15.73 26.57
N THR A 241 -10.14 16.62 26.88
CA THR A 241 -9.30 16.53 28.08
C THR A 241 -10.11 16.75 29.36
N ALA A 242 -9.76 16.02 30.42
CA ALA A 242 -10.31 16.21 31.77
C ALA A 242 -9.39 17.04 32.68
N GLU A 243 -8.26 17.54 32.15
CA GLU A 243 -7.22 18.26 32.90
C GLU A 243 -7.12 19.72 32.41
N GLU A 244 -6.99 20.66 33.37
CA GLU A 244 -6.85 22.10 33.11
C GLU A 244 -5.36 22.48 33.07
N TYR A 245 -4.91 23.10 31.98
CA TYR A 245 -3.51 23.52 31.78
C TYR A 245 -3.37 25.04 31.94
N VAL A 246 -2.32 25.49 32.64
CA VAL A 246 -2.09 26.92 32.91
C VAL A 246 -0.89 27.41 32.08
N ILE A 247 -1.14 28.11 30.97
CA ILE A 247 -0.09 28.57 30.07
C ILE A 247 0.51 29.88 30.62
N PRO A 248 1.77 29.89 31.11
CA PRO A 248 2.33 31.03 31.84
C PRO A 248 2.61 32.23 30.94
N SER A 249 2.47 33.45 31.47
CA SER A 249 2.80 34.68 30.73
C SER A 249 4.23 34.65 30.18
N TYR A 250 4.37 34.95 28.89
CA TYR A 250 5.63 34.89 28.13
C TYR A 250 6.39 33.57 28.26
N GLY A 251 5.69 32.47 28.50
CA GLY A 251 6.26 31.13 28.63
C GLY A 251 5.47 30.07 27.87
N SER A 252 5.97 28.85 27.91
CA SER A 252 5.38 27.68 27.29
C SER A 252 4.95 26.64 28.31
N GLU A 253 3.96 25.83 27.93
CA GLU A 253 3.49 24.65 28.63
C GLU A 253 3.18 23.55 27.59
N THR A 254 3.53 22.30 27.86
CA THR A 254 3.16 21.16 27.00
C THR A 254 1.78 20.67 27.40
N VAL A 255 0.84 20.67 26.46
CA VAL A 255 -0.51 20.13 26.67
C VAL A 255 -0.60 18.74 26.09
N GLU A 256 -1.07 17.77 26.89
CA GLU A 256 -1.20 16.37 26.51
C GLU A 256 -2.67 16.04 26.20
N LEU A 257 -2.92 15.30 25.12
CA LEU A 257 -4.23 14.80 24.74
C LEU A 257 -4.10 13.34 24.29
N THR A 258 -5.16 12.55 24.49
CA THR A 258 -5.30 11.23 23.85
C THR A 258 -6.62 11.18 23.11
N ALA A 259 -6.54 11.13 21.78
CA ALA A 259 -7.69 10.75 20.96
C ALA A 259 -7.81 9.22 20.91
N ALA A 260 -9.00 8.70 20.62
CA ALA A 260 -9.22 7.28 20.41
C ALA A 260 -10.07 7.04 19.17
N LEU A 261 -9.55 6.25 18.24
CA LEU A 261 -10.36 5.67 17.17
C LEU A 261 -11.14 4.49 17.78
N ARG A 262 -12.47 4.49 17.65
CA ARG A 262 -13.33 3.37 18.06
C ARG A 262 -13.23 2.28 16.99
N ASN A 263 -12.77 1.09 17.36
CA ASN A 263 -12.50 0.02 16.39
C ASN A 263 -13.79 -0.56 15.77
N GLU A 264 -14.93 -0.39 16.44
CA GLU A 264 -16.30 -0.69 15.95
C GLU A 264 -16.80 0.27 14.84
N ARG A 265 -15.89 1.02 14.22
CA ARG A 265 -16.14 1.96 13.11
C ARG A 265 -15.22 1.67 11.90
N LEU A 266 -14.32 0.69 12.02
CA LEU A 266 -13.31 0.38 11.01
C LEU A 266 -13.87 -0.42 9.83
N ASP A 267 -14.97 -1.14 10.03
CA ASP A 267 -15.81 -1.75 8.99
C ASP A 267 -16.55 -0.68 8.18
N ASP A 268 -17.25 0.26 8.83
CA ASP A 268 -17.82 1.46 8.19
C ASP A 268 -16.77 2.20 7.34
N TRP A 269 -15.59 2.48 7.93
CA TRP A 269 -14.48 3.12 7.23
C TRP A 269 -13.97 2.31 6.03
N TRP A 270 -13.81 0.99 6.19
CA TRP A 270 -13.24 0.13 5.13
C TRP A 270 -14.06 0.15 3.83
N VAL A 271 -15.39 0.23 3.93
CA VAL A 271 -16.25 0.44 2.75
C VAL A 271 -15.86 1.73 2.02
N THR A 272 -15.74 2.83 2.75
CA THR A 272 -15.36 4.14 2.17
C THR A 272 -13.93 4.20 1.66
N HIS A 273 -13.03 3.35 2.16
CA HIS A 273 -11.64 3.26 1.71
C HIS A 273 -11.51 2.61 0.33
N LEU A 274 -12.38 1.65 0.02
CA LEU A 274 -12.40 0.95 -1.26
C LEU A 274 -13.31 1.61 -2.31
N ASP A 275 -14.31 2.40 -1.89
CA ASP A 275 -15.28 3.06 -2.78
C ASP A 275 -14.64 4.20 -3.60
N GLU A 276 -14.45 3.95 -4.90
CA GLU A 276 -13.99 4.93 -5.90
C GLU A 276 -14.76 6.26 -5.91
N SER A 277 -16.03 6.25 -5.48
CA SER A 277 -16.90 7.42 -5.51
C SER A 277 -16.83 8.30 -4.25
N VAL A 278 -16.16 7.84 -3.18
CA VAL A 278 -15.90 8.65 -1.98
C VAL A 278 -14.62 9.46 -2.19
N ASN A 279 -13.46 8.82 -2.09
CA ASN A 279 -12.14 9.46 -2.19
C ASN A 279 -11.20 8.80 -3.23
N GLY A 280 -11.67 7.76 -3.91
CA GLY A 280 -10.88 6.97 -4.86
C GLY A 280 -10.53 5.59 -4.29
N HIS A 281 -10.20 4.64 -5.18
CA HIS A 281 -9.93 3.27 -4.77
C HIS A 281 -8.70 3.16 -3.88
N GLN A 282 -8.86 2.56 -2.69
CA GLN A 282 -7.82 2.41 -1.68
C GLN A 282 -7.21 3.76 -1.23
N VAL A 283 -8.05 4.78 -1.06
CA VAL A 283 -7.68 6.11 -0.53
C VAL A 283 -8.37 6.36 0.82
N SER A 284 -7.67 6.97 1.77
CA SER A 284 -8.20 7.36 3.08
C SER A 284 -7.68 8.72 3.51
N ASP A 285 -8.59 9.68 3.72
CA ASP A 285 -8.31 10.94 4.41
C ASP A 285 -8.60 10.76 5.92
N LEU A 286 -7.56 10.81 6.74
CA LEU A 286 -7.67 10.93 8.20
C LEU A 286 -7.73 12.41 8.55
N ARG A 287 -8.80 12.85 9.24
CA ARG A 287 -8.99 14.24 9.69
C ARG A 287 -9.25 14.29 11.20
N ILE A 288 -8.46 15.08 11.91
CA ILE A 288 -8.66 15.38 13.34
C ILE A 288 -8.86 16.89 13.52
N GLU A 289 -10.04 17.28 13.95
CA GLU A 289 -10.39 18.67 14.29
C GLU A 289 -10.30 18.87 15.80
N PHE A 290 -9.87 20.07 16.23
CA PHE A 290 -9.66 20.39 17.66
C PHE A 290 -10.31 21.72 18.04
N TYR A 291 -10.71 21.84 19.32
CA TYR A 291 -11.11 23.12 19.93
C TYR A 291 -10.58 23.23 21.36
N ALA A 292 -10.34 24.45 21.84
CA ALA A 292 -9.97 24.73 23.23
C ALA A 292 -11.04 25.57 23.94
N VAL A 293 -11.28 25.32 25.22
CA VAL A 293 -12.08 26.20 26.10
C VAL A 293 -11.12 26.98 27.00
N VAL A 294 -10.80 28.22 26.61
CA VAL A 294 -9.84 29.08 27.30
C VAL A 294 -10.58 29.98 28.29
N GLU A 295 -10.17 29.98 29.55
CA GLU A 295 -10.59 30.96 30.55
C GLU A 295 -9.65 32.19 30.51
N LEU A 296 -10.24 33.35 30.22
CA LEU A 296 -9.54 34.61 30.03
C LEU A 296 -9.27 35.34 31.37
N PRO A 297 -8.35 36.33 31.41
CA PRO A 297 -8.04 37.19 32.56
C PRO A 297 -9.23 38.04 33.09
N GLY A 298 -10.23 37.36 33.65
CA GLY A 298 -11.52 37.91 34.05
C GLY A 298 -12.56 36.84 34.41
N GLY A 299 -12.31 35.56 34.09
CA GLY A 299 -13.23 34.45 34.35
C GLY A 299 -14.30 34.25 33.27
N GLU A 300 -14.14 34.90 32.11
CA GLU A 300 -14.92 34.61 30.90
C GLU A 300 -14.28 33.43 30.16
N ARG A 301 -15.10 32.48 29.70
CA ARG A 301 -14.64 31.30 28.95
C ARG A 301 -15.03 31.43 27.48
N VAL A 302 -14.06 31.25 26.59
CA VAL A 302 -14.25 31.30 25.14
C VAL A 302 -13.88 29.93 24.56
N THR A 303 -14.78 29.35 23.76
CA THR A 303 -14.45 28.21 22.91
C THR A 303 -13.76 28.73 21.65
N VAL A 304 -12.51 28.34 21.46
CA VAL A 304 -11.65 28.73 20.35
C VAL A 304 -11.50 27.54 19.41
N PRO A 305 -11.93 27.62 18.13
CA PRO A 305 -11.61 26.59 17.16
C PRO A 305 -10.11 26.60 16.87
N LEU A 306 -9.49 25.42 16.78
CA LEU A 306 -8.06 25.30 16.52
C LEU A 306 -7.83 24.93 15.05
N ASP A 307 -8.47 25.66 14.13
CA ASP A 307 -8.48 25.37 12.69
C ASP A 307 -7.06 25.22 12.11
N ALA A 308 -6.11 26.05 12.58
CA ALA A 308 -4.70 25.98 12.19
C ALA A 308 -3.96 24.73 12.69
N LEU A 309 -4.53 23.99 13.65
CA LEU A 309 -4.01 22.73 14.20
C LEU A 309 -4.81 21.51 13.69
N THR A 310 -5.84 21.71 12.87
CA THR A 310 -6.59 20.61 12.25
C THR A 310 -5.62 19.75 11.45
N TYR A 311 -5.60 18.47 11.75
CA TYR A 311 -4.76 17.49 11.07
C TYR A 311 -5.53 16.87 9.91
N GLU A 312 -4.92 16.80 8.74
CA GLU A 312 -5.45 16.13 7.55
C GLU A 312 -4.31 15.37 6.86
N GLU A 313 -4.45 14.06 6.66
CA GLU A 313 -3.46 13.18 6.03
C GLU A 313 -4.13 12.19 5.07
N THR A 314 -3.60 12.05 3.85
CA THR A 314 -4.20 11.26 2.76
C THR A 314 -3.35 10.03 2.46
N VAL A 315 -3.70 8.89 3.07
CA VAL A 315 -3.03 7.62 2.86
C VAL A 315 -3.64 6.87 1.66
N GLN A 316 -2.78 6.32 0.81
CA GLN A 316 -3.16 5.48 -0.32
C GLN A 316 -2.53 4.09 -0.15
N THR A 317 -3.32 3.03 -0.32
CA THR A 317 -2.84 1.65 -0.26
C THR A 317 -2.97 0.96 -1.62
N ASP A 318 -2.23 -0.13 -1.81
CA ASP A 318 -2.35 -1.02 -2.97
C ASP A 318 -2.07 -2.42 -2.44
N ILE A 319 -3.14 -3.11 -2.04
CA ILE A 319 -3.08 -4.33 -1.24
C ILE A 319 -2.76 -5.55 -2.10
N PHE A 320 -3.25 -5.56 -3.35
CA PHE A 320 -3.12 -6.71 -4.24
C PHE A 320 -2.21 -6.53 -5.46
N ASP A 321 -1.55 -5.37 -5.63
CA ASP A 321 -0.78 -5.02 -6.84
C ASP A 321 -1.68 -4.92 -8.09
N GLU A 322 -2.93 -4.48 -7.89
CA GLU A 322 -3.93 -4.33 -8.97
C GLU A 322 -3.68 -3.09 -9.84
N GLY A 323 -2.79 -2.21 -9.38
CA GLY A 323 -2.25 -1.10 -10.16
C GLY A 323 -3.12 0.15 -10.06
N LEU A 324 -2.84 0.97 -9.04
CA LEU A 324 -3.48 2.27 -8.77
C LEU A 324 -3.86 3.00 -10.07
N HIS A 325 -5.16 3.15 -10.29
CA HIS A 325 -5.75 3.80 -11.45
C HIS A 325 -5.48 5.31 -11.44
N ARG A 326 -4.22 5.70 -11.71
CA ARG A 326 -3.83 7.10 -11.93
C ARG A 326 -4.71 7.70 -13.02
N GLY A 327 -5.53 8.69 -12.64
CA GLY A 327 -6.47 9.34 -13.54
C GLY A 327 -5.83 9.78 -14.85
N SER A 328 -6.49 9.46 -15.97
CA SER A 328 -6.00 9.55 -17.35
C SER A 328 -5.08 10.75 -17.61
N GLY A 329 -3.76 10.53 -17.74
CA GLY A 329 -2.79 11.63 -17.69
C GLY A 329 -1.45 11.50 -18.42
N ASP A 330 -0.88 10.31 -18.67
CA ASP A 330 0.37 10.19 -19.47
C ASP A 330 0.59 8.79 -20.07
N GLU A 331 0.95 8.69 -21.36
CA GLU A 331 1.30 7.43 -22.05
C GLU A 331 2.82 7.13 -22.01
N SER A 332 3.41 7.08 -20.80
CA SER A 332 4.82 6.71 -20.61
C SER A 332 5.03 5.19 -20.51
N ALA A 333 5.04 4.51 -21.67
CA ALA A 333 5.19 3.06 -21.76
C ALA A 333 6.61 2.54 -21.42
N SER A 334 6.83 2.18 -20.15
CA SER A 334 8.08 1.60 -19.62
C SER A 334 8.20 0.08 -19.83
N GLY A 335 8.10 -0.38 -21.09
CA GLY A 335 8.20 -1.79 -21.45
C GLY A 335 9.58 -2.40 -21.18
N SER A 336 9.75 -3.08 -20.05
CA SER A 336 10.97 -3.81 -19.67
C SER A 336 10.75 -5.32 -19.79
N GLY A 337 11.31 -5.96 -20.81
CA GLY A 337 11.24 -7.42 -20.93
C GLY A 337 11.78 -8.02 -22.23
N GLY A 338 12.81 -8.87 -22.10
CA GLY A 338 13.16 -9.89 -23.09
C GLY A 338 13.99 -9.44 -24.30
N SER A 339 15.26 -9.83 -24.31
CA SER A 339 16.04 -9.91 -25.55
C SER A 339 15.68 -11.16 -26.34
N ASP A 340 15.63 -11.06 -27.67
CA ASP A 340 16.02 -12.15 -28.57
C ASP A 340 16.59 -11.56 -29.88
N ASP A 341 17.45 -12.34 -30.55
CA ASP A 341 18.29 -11.91 -31.69
C ASP A 341 17.80 -12.54 -33.00
N GLU A 342 17.38 -11.71 -33.97
CA GLU A 342 17.41 -12.07 -35.40
C GLU A 342 17.94 -10.90 -36.24
N THR A 343 18.74 -11.25 -37.25
CA THR A 343 19.45 -10.30 -38.12
C THR A 343 18.92 -10.34 -39.55
N THR A 344 18.44 -9.20 -40.06
CA THR A 344 18.26 -8.96 -41.50
C THR A 344 18.69 -7.55 -41.89
N ASP A 345 19.68 -7.47 -42.77
CA ASP A 345 20.14 -6.30 -43.49
C ASP A 345 19.28 -6.09 -44.75
N ASP A 346 18.72 -4.88 -44.96
CA ASP A 346 18.32 -4.43 -46.30
C ASP A 346 18.00 -2.91 -46.37
N GLY A 347 18.14 -2.33 -47.57
CA GLY A 347 17.40 -1.13 -48.01
C GLY A 347 17.82 0.25 -47.49
N ALA A 348 18.71 0.93 -48.22
CA ALA A 348 18.97 2.38 -48.06
C ALA A 348 18.09 3.25 -48.98
N SER A 349 18.08 4.56 -48.69
CA SER A 349 17.55 5.69 -49.48
C SER A 349 16.04 5.75 -49.78
N ASP A 350 15.44 6.89 -49.42
CA ASP A 350 15.04 7.83 -50.48
C ASP A 350 15.20 9.30 -50.02
N GLU A 351 15.29 10.24 -50.96
CA GLU A 351 15.45 11.67 -50.71
C GLU A 351 14.12 12.42 -50.84
N ASN A 352 13.86 13.42 -49.99
CA ASN A 352 13.16 14.63 -50.44
C ASN A 352 13.46 15.84 -49.54
N THR A 353 14.27 16.77 -50.02
CA THR A 353 14.34 18.13 -49.48
C THR A 353 13.46 19.06 -50.31
N THR A 354 12.88 20.08 -49.69
CA THR A 354 12.23 21.18 -50.41
C THR A 354 12.53 22.48 -49.66
N ASP A 355 12.78 23.54 -50.43
CA ASP A 355 13.50 24.76 -50.03
C ASP A 355 12.55 25.98 -50.01
N ASP A 356 13.10 27.15 -49.66
CA ASP A 356 12.52 28.51 -49.72
C ASP A 356 11.54 28.89 -48.57
N GLY A 357 11.67 30.05 -47.90
CA GLY A 357 12.73 31.05 -48.04
C GLY A 357 12.69 32.25 -47.09
N THR A 358 13.88 32.62 -46.60
CA THR A 358 14.50 33.96 -46.51
C THR A 358 13.74 35.21 -45.98
N SER A 359 14.44 35.95 -45.10
CA SER A 359 14.38 37.41 -44.81
C SER A 359 13.63 37.86 -43.53
N GLY A 360 14.15 38.77 -42.68
CA GLY A 360 15.50 39.38 -42.65
C GLY A 360 15.54 40.80 -42.04
N GLY A 361 16.55 41.10 -41.20
CA GLY A 361 16.81 42.43 -40.58
C GLY A 361 16.71 42.40 -39.03
N ASP A 362 17.71 42.67 -38.17
CA ASP A 362 18.77 43.74 -38.09
C ASP A 362 18.25 45.01 -37.36
N SER A 363 18.92 45.67 -36.40
CA SER A 363 20.32 45.58 -35.89
C SER A 363 20.50 46.04 -34.41
N THR A 364 21.77 46.10 -33.96
CA THR A 364 22.48 46.81 -32.84
C THR A 364 21.70 47.64 -31.77
N ASP A 365 22.18 47.83 -30.52
CA ASP A 365 23.47 48.44 -30.12
C ASP A 365 23.90 48.18 -28.63
N GLU A 366 25.14 48.57 -28.30
CA GLU A 366 25.79 48.47 -26.97
C GLU A 366 25.62 49.74 -26.11
N ASN A 367 25.72 49.63 -24.76
CA ASN A 367 26.51 50.58 -23.93
C ASN A 367 26.81 50.10 -22.48
N THR A 368 27.92 50.59 -21.92
CA THR A 368 28.27 50.65 -20.47
C THR A 368 27.58 51.86 -19.79
N THR A 369 27.62 52.22 -18.49
CA THR A 369 28.59 52.20 -17.36
C THR A 369 27.82 52.32 -16.00
N ASP A 370 28.40 52.38 -14.78
CA ASP A 370 29.58 51.79 -14.08
C ASP A 370 29.65 52.38 -12.63
N ASP A 371 30.47 51.82 -11.74
CA ASP A 371 30.90 52.30 -10.39
C ASP A 371 29.89 52.33 -9.21
N GLY A 372 30.42 52.21 -7.97
CA GLY A 372 29.66 52.23 -6.70
C GLY A 372 30.37 51.67 -5.44
N SER A 373 31.71 51.62 -5.37
CA SER A 373 32.46 50.98 -4.27
C SER A 373 32.68 51.85 -3.01
N ASN A 374 32.84 51.24 -1.82
CA ASN A 374 33.81 51.70 -0.81
C ASN A 374 34.24 50.64 0.24
N ASP A 375 35.52 50.62 0.59
CA ASP A 375 36.21 49.69 1.51
C ASP A 375 36.26 50.12 3.00
N GLY A 376 36.72 49.22 3.88
CA GLY A 376 37.29 49.55 5.21
C GLY A 376 37.08 48.48 6.32
N ASN A 377 37.82 47.37 6.45
CA ASN A 377 39.28 47.13 6.59
C ASN A 377 39.76 46.92 8.06
N THR A 378 40.03 45.66 8.42
CA THR A 378 41.03 45.04 9.38
C THR A 378 41.51 45.79 10.65
N THR A 379 41.94 45.14 11.75
CA THR A 379 43.22 44.38 11.88
C THR A 379 43.38 43.78 13.30
N ASP A 380 43.93 42.56 13.42
CA ASP A 380 44.57 41.85 14.58
C ASP A 380 43.89 41.83 15.98
N GLY A 381 44.08 40.80 16.84
CA GLY A 381 44.78 39.52 16.66
C GLY A 381 45.69 39.15 17.87
N ASN A 382 45.57 37.92 18.41
CA ASN A 382 46.60 37.26 19.23
C ASN A 382 46.36 35.74 19.35
N THR A 383 47.42 34.92 19.38
CA THR A 383 47.39 33.45 19.53
C THR A 383 47.77 32.98 20.93
N THR A 384 47.43 31.72 21.27
CA THR A 384 48.28 30.81 22.06
C THR A 384 47.84 29.36 21.80
N ASP A 385 48.75 28.40 21.97
CA ASP A 385 48.76 27.12 21.26
C ASP A 385 48.70 25.89 22.21
N ASP A 386 49.20 24.72 21.74
CA ASP A 386 49.36 23.39 22.38
C ASP A 386 48.09 22.49 22.37
N ASP A 387 47.99 21.31 21.71
CA ASP A 387 48.82 20.07 21.60
C ASP A 387 48.67 19.10 22.81
N ASP A 388 48.81 17.76 22.78
CA ASP A 388 48.93 16.75 21.69
C ASP A 388 47.52 16.33 21.13
N ASP A 389 47.05 15.09 20.83
CA ASP A 389 47.44 13.66 20.90
C ASP A 389 46.68 12.83 19.80
N ASP A 390 46.88 11.51 19.65
CA ASP A 390 46.58 10.72 18.41
C ASP A 390 45.81 9.37 18.58
N GLY A 391 45.28 8.81 17.48
CA GLY A 391 44.92 7.38 17.30
C GLY A 391 43.42 6.98 17.31
N GLY A 392 42.95 6.06 16.47
CA GLY A 392 43.62 5.32 15.37
C GLY A 392 42.69 4.30 14.68
N LEU A 393 42.85 4.09 13.37
CA LEU A 393 41.97 3.24 12.53
C LEU A 393 42.48 1.79 12.38
N LEU A 394 41.57 0.81 12.41
CA LEU A 394 41.77 -0.53 11.82
C LEU A 394 40.43 -1.11 11.28
N PRO A 395 40.41 -1.72 10.07
CA PRO A 395 39.27 -2.47 9.56
C PRO A 395 39.31 -3.94 9.99
N LEU A 396 38.15 -4.61 10.00
CA LEU A 396 38.03 -6.07 10.15
C LEU A 396 37.94 -6.76 8.78
N SER A 397 38.58 -7.93 8.66
CA SER A 397 38.62 -8.76 7.46
C SER A 397 37.92 -10.10 7.65
N VAL A 398 37.59 -10.75 6.53
CA VAL A 398 36.90 -12.05 6.42
C VAL A 398 37.75 -13.22 6.96
N ASP A 399 37.07 -14.19 7.57
CA ASP A 399 37.32 -15.64 7.48
C ASP A 399 35.95 -16.35 7.36
#